data_AF-A0AA47N331-F1
#
_entry.id   AF-A0AA47N331-F1
#
_cell.length_a   1.000
_cell.length_b   1.000
_cell.length_c   1.000
_cell.angle_alpha   90.00
_cell.angle_beta   90.00
_cell.angle_gamma   90.00
#
_symmetry.space_group_name_H-M   'P 1'
#
loop_
_entity.id
_entity.type
_entity.pdbx_description
1 polymer ?
#
loop_
_entity_poly.entity_id
_entity_poly.type
_entity_poly.pdbx_seq_one_letter_code
_entity_poly.pdbx_strand_id
1 'polypeptide(L)' 'MSPSTVENIAHCEFAYLRDLLIRTHMQNIKDITSSIHYEMYRVRRLHENNTVAAHANGIPEHRLVAHEM' A
#
# COMPACT_ATOMS: atom_id res chain seq x y z
N MET A 1 2.74 -11.79 37.88
CA MET A 1 1.59 -12.09 36.99
C MET A 1 2.10 -12.95 35.86
N SER A 2 1.49 -14.10 35.60
CA SER A 2 1.81 -14.92 34.42
C SER A 2 1.30 -14.20 33.16
N PRO A 3 1.93 -14.44 31.98
CA PRO A 3 1.38 -13.98 30.72
C PRO A 3 -0.06 -14.48 30.57
N SER A 4 -0.94 -13.70 29.94
CA SER A 4 -2.25 -14.22 29.56
C SER A 4 -2.07 -15.41 28.61
N THR A 5 -3.05 -16.31 28.52
CA THR A 5 -2.94 -17.53 27.69
C THR A 5 -2.57 -17.22 26.23
N VAL A 6 -3.02 -16.08 25.71
CA VAL A 6 -2.68 -15.62 24.34
C VAL A 6 -1.28 -15.05 24.22
N GLU A 7 -0.68 -14.60 25.32
CA GLU A 7 0.71 -14.11 25.37
C GLU A 7 1.71 -15.26 25.59
N ASN A 8 1.21 -16.43 26.01
CA ASN A 8 2.03 -17.60 26.19
C ASN A 8 2.30 -18.26 24.83
N ILE A 9 3.55 -18.19 24.39
CA ILE A 9 4.04 -18.78 23.12
C ILE A 9 3.81 -20.30 23.02
N ALA A 10 3.61 -21.00 24.14
CA ALA A 10 3.28 -22.42 24.12
C ALA A 10 1.83 -22.71 23.67
N HIS A 11 0.96 -21.70 23.66
CA HIS A 11 -0.46 -21.84 23.32
C HIS A 11 -0.84 -21.20 21.99
N CYS A 12 -0.16 -20.13 21.58
CA CYS A 12 -0.30 -19.56 20.22
C CYS A 12 0.85 -18.60 19.87
N GLU A 13 0.89 -18.19 18.60
CA GLU A 13 1.94 -17.30 18.06
C GLU A 13 1.61 -15.80 18.16
N PHE A 14 0.56 -15.43 18.92
CA PHE A 14 0.12 -14.04 19.00
C PHE A 14 1.23 -13.09 19.47
N ALA A 15 2.06 -13.52 20.42
CA ALA A 15 3.20 -12.74 20.87
C ALA A 15 4.17 -12.40 19.72
N TYR A 16 4.44 -13.36 18.82
CA TYR A 16 5.28 -13.14 17.65
C TYR A 16 4.61 -12.22 16.62
N LEU A 17 3.31 -12.40 16.36
CA LEU A 17 2.57 -11.51 15.48
C LEU A 17 2.59 -10.07 15.99
N ARG A 18 2.38 -9.87 17.29
CA ARG A 18 2.46 -8.54 17.90
C ARG A 18 3.86 -7.96 17.73
N ASP A 19 4.90 -8.69 18.09
CA ASP A 19 6.28 -8.18 17.99
C ASP A 19 6.69 -7.89 16.54
N LEU A 20 6.23 -8.69 15.58
CA LEU A 20 6.37 -8.39 14.16
C LEU A 20 5.71 -7.04 13.83
N LEU A 21 4.42 -6.90 14.14
CA LEU A 21 3.62 -5.75 13.73
C LEU A 21 4.00 -4.45 14.44
N ILE A 22 4.30 -4.47 15.74
CA ILE A 22 4.44 -3.25 16.55
C ILE A 22 5.86 -2.93 17.00
N ARG A 23 6.75 -3.92 17.05
CA ARG A 23 8.09 -3.73 17.60
C ARG A 23 9.16 -3.71 16.53
N THR A 24 9.08 -4.59 15.54
CA THR A 24 10.21 -4.86 14.63
C THR A 24 9.95 -4.43 13.19
N HIS A 25 8.75 -4.62 12.66
CA HIS A 25 8.49 -4.42 11.22
C HIS A 25 7.51 -3.30 10.90
N MET A 26 6.92 -2.62 11.90
CA MET A 26 5.91 -1.57 11.67
C MET A 26 6.39 -0.50 10.68
N GLN A 27 7.62 -0.01 10.86
CA GLN A 27 8.13 1.06 10.02
C GLN A 27 8.36 0.59 8.59
N ASN A 28 8.95 -0.59 8.40
CA ASN A 28 9.12 -1.18 7.06
C ASN A 28 7.77 -1.43 6.36
N ILE A 29 6.76 -1.92 7.10
CA ILE A 29 5.40 -2.12 6.56
C ILE A 29 4.82 -0.78 6.08
N LYS A 30 4.98 0.30 6.86
CA LYS A 30 4.55 1.65 6.45
C LYS A 30 5.30 2.13 5.22
N ASP A 31 6.62 1.94 5.17
CA ASP A 31 7.46 2.40 4.08
C ASP A 31 7.14 1.67 2.78
N ILE A 32 6.95 0.34 2.80
CA ILE A 32 6.51 -0.46 1.66
C ILE A 32 5.10 -0.03 1.20
N THR A 33 4.18 0.14 2.15
CA THR A 33 2.81 0.57 1.85
C THR A 33 2.81 1.92 1.16
N SER A 34 3.62 2.88 1.65
CA SER A 34 3.72 4.21 1.08
C SER A 34 4.40 4.20 -0.29
N SER A 35 5.61 3.63 -0.38
CA SER A 35 6.46 3.74 -1.57
C SER A 35 6.06 2.82 -2.72
N ILE A 36 5.38 1.71 -2.44
CA ILE A 36 4.97 0.74 -3.47
C ILE A 36 3.47 0.80 -3.69
N HIS A 37 2.68 0.44 -2.67
CA HIS A 37 1.25 0.25 -2.86
C HIS A 37 0.52 1.57 -3.10
N TYR A 38 0.82 2.59 -2.29
CA TYR A 38 0.20 3.90 -2.45
C TYR A 38 0.69 4.61 -3.71
N GLU A 39 1.98 4.62 -4.01
CA GLU A 39 2.49 5.25 -5.24
C GLU A 39 1.94 4.58 -6.52
N MET A 40 1.86 3.24 -6.56
CA MET A 40 1.23 2.53 -7.68
C MET A 40 -0.24 2.93 -7.85
N TYR A 41 -1.00 2.99 -6.75
CA TYR A 41 -2.37 3.47 -6.78
C TYR A 41 -2.47 4.94 -7.23
N ARG A 42 -1.58 5.80 -6.73
CA ARG A 42 -1.54 7.23 -7.03
C ARG A 42 -1.34 7.48 -8.51
N VAL A 43 -0.38 6.80 -9.15
CA VAL A 43 -0.12 6.92 -10.59
C VAL A 43 -1.35 6.50 -11.40
N ARG A 44 -1.93 5.34 -11.09
CA ARG A 44 -3.14 4.85 -11.78
C ARG A 44 -4.30 5.85 -11.69
N ARG A 45 -4.57 6.37 -10.49
CA ARG A 45 -5.65 7.34 -10.28
C ARG A 45 -5.41 8.69 -10.96
N LEU A 46 -4.17 9.16 -10.98
CA LEU A 46 -3.84 10.39 -11.70
C LEU A 46 -4.04 10.22 -13.21
N HIS A 47 -3.66 9.06 -13.75
CA HIS A 47 -3.91 8.76 -15.17
C HIS A 47 -5.40 8.66 -15.48
N GLU A 48 -6.20 7.94 -14.66
CA GLU A 48 -7.67 7.88 -14.79
C GLU A 48 -8.31 9.28 -14.73
N ASN A 49 -7.89 10.13 -13.80
CA ASN A 49 -8.43 11.49 -13.69
C ASN A 49 -8.05 12.36 -14.89
N ASN A 50 -6.82 12.20 -15.41
CA ASN A 50 -6.36 12.91 -16.59
C ASN A 50 -7.08 12.45 -17.86
N THR A 51 -7.38 11.15 -18.00
CA THR A 51 -8.16 10.64 -19.15
C THR A 51 -9.60 11.16 -19.08
N VAL A 52 -10.24 11.14 -17.90
CA VAL A 52 -11.59 11.72 -17.72
C VAL A 52 -11.61 13.22 -18.04
N ALA A 53 -10.60 13.97 -17.57
CA ALA A 53 -10.49 15.40 -17.89
C ALA A 53 -10.24 15.65 -19.40
N ALA A 54 -9.44 14.81 -20.06
CA ALA A 54 -9.20 14.91 -21.50
C ALA A 54 -10.47 14.61 -22.32
N HIS A 55 -11.28 13.63 -21.88
CA HIS A 55 -12.56 13.28 -22.51
C HIS A 55 -13.60 14.38 -22.31
N ALA A 56 -13.67 15.00 -21.13
CA ALA A 56 -14.52 16.16 -20.87
C ALA A 56 -14.14 17.38 -21.74
N ASN A 57 -12.86 17.50 -22.10
CA ASN A 57 -12.34 18.57 -22.94
C ASN A 57 -12.28 18.22 -24.45
N GLY A 58 -12.83 17.07 -24.87
CA GLY A 58 -12.92 16.69 -26.29
C GLY A 58 -11.59 16.42 -27.00
N ILE A 59 -10.52 16.10 -26.26
CA ILE A 59 -9.20 15.79 -26.84
C ILE A 59 -9.10 14.28 -27.15
N PRO A 60 -8.88 13.85 -28.40
CA PRO A 60 -8.85 12.43 -28.76
C PRO A 60 -7.60 11.70 -28.22
N GLU A 61 -7.80 10.45 -27.79
CA GLU A 61 -6.91 9.56 -27.01
C GLU A 61 -5.46 9.36 -27.51
N HIS A 62 -5.10 9.79 -28.72
CA HIS A 62 -3.86 9.39 -29.40
C HIS A 62 -2.57 10.06 -28.88
N ARG A 63 -2.58 10.76 -27.74
CA ARG A 63 -1.40 11.46 -27.20
C ARG A 63 -0.89 10.92 -25.85
N LEU A 64 -1.55 9.94 -25.24
CA LEU A 64 -1.17 9.48 -23.89
C LEU A 64 -0.24 8.26 -23.87
N VAL A 65 -0.14 7.50 -24.97
CA VAL A 65 0.71 6.29 -25.07
C VAL A 65 2.21 6.62 -25.28
N ALA A 66 2.58 7.89 -25.41
CA ALA A 66 3.95 8.30 -25.75
C ALA A 66 4.92 8.37 -24.55
N HIS A 67 4.52 7.90 -23.36
CA HIS A 67 5.39 7.92 -22.18
C HIS A 67 5.54 6.56 -21.51
N GLU A 68 5.81 5.54 -22.33
CA GLU A 68 6.47 4.31 -21.89
C GLU A 68 7.68 4.09 -22.81
N MET A 69 8.87 4.46 -22.32
CA MET A 69 10.17 4.02 -22.81
C MET A 69 11.11 3.86 -21.62
#